data_AF-A0A523QU91-F1
#
_entry.id   AF-A0A523QU91-F1
#
_cell.length_a   1.000
_cell.length_b   1.000
_cell.length_c   1.000
_cell.angle_alpha   90.00
_cell.angle_beta   90.00
_cell.angle_gamma   90.00
#
_symmetry.space_group_name_H-M   'P 1'
#
loop_
_entity.id
_entity.type
_entity.pdbx_description
1 polymer ?
#
loop_
_entity_poly.entity_id
_entity_poly.type
_entity_poly.pdbx_seq_one_letter_code
_entity_poly.pdbx_strand_id
1 'polypeptide(L)' 'NVGRIGHIQLADNPGRHEPGTGEINFTNLFKFIDESGYTGWIGCEYKPAGATEDGLGWVKPYL' A
#
# COMPACT_ATOMS: atom_id res chain seq x y z
N ASN A 1 4.01 -1.06 19.37
CA ASN A 1 2.99 0.01 19.16
C ASN A 1 1.87 -0.35 18.18
N VAL A 2 1.97 -1.47 17.43
CA VAL A 2 0.95 -1.89 16.45
C VAL A 2 -0.48 -1.91 17.00
N GLY A 3 -0.67 -2.32 18.27
CA GLY A 3 -1.98 -2.36 18.92
C GLY A 3 -2.66 -1.01 19.14
N ARG A 4 -2.01 0.11 18.79
CA ARG A 4 -2.61 1.46 18.80
C ARG A 4 -3.02 1.94 17.40
N ILE A 5 -2.68 1.20 16.34
CA ILE A 5 -2.97 1.56 14.96
C ILE A 5 -4.35 0.98 14.60
N GLY A 6 -5.35 1.84 14.41
CA GLY A 6 -6.71 1.43 14.05
C GLY A 6 -6.88 1.11 12.57
N HIS A 7 -6.15 1.82 11.69
CA HIS A 7 -6.23 1.65 10.25
C HIS A 7 -4.92 2.12 9.58
N ILE A 8 -4.60 1.56 8.42
CA ILE A 8 -3.47 1.97 7.58
C ILE A 8 -4.03 2.35 6.20
N GLN A 9 -3.52 3.44 5.63
CA GLN A 9 -3.77 3.82 4.24
C GLN A 9 -2.44 3.97 3.50
N LEU A 10 -2.45 3.73 2.18
CA LEU A 10 -1.27 3.84 1.34
C LEU A 10 -1.48 4.67 0.08
N ALA A 11 -0.39 5.29 -0.36
CA ALA A 11 -0.17 5.88 -1.68
C ALA A 11 1.35 6.08 -1.84
N ASP A 12 1.87 5.98 -3.07
CA ASP A 12 3.30 6.14 -3.32
C ASP A 12 3.72 7.63 -3.35
N ASN A 13 4.90 7.95 -2.82
CA ASN A 13 5.42 9.32 -2.72
C ASN A 13 6.42 9.60 -3.86
N PRO A 14 6.42 10.79 -4.49
CA PRO A 14 5.65 12.00 -4.17
C PRO A 14 4.32 12.18 -4.93
N GLY A 15 4.04 11.37 -5.96
CA GLY A 15 2.89 11.56 -6.85
C GLY A 15 1.53 11.21 -6.26
N ARG A 16 1.51 10.43 -5.16
CA ARG A 16 0.30 9.87 -4.54
C ARG A 16 -0.46 8.95 -5.51
N HIS A 17 0.30 8.13 -6.25
CA HIS A 17 -0.19 7.13 -7.21
C HIS A 17 -0.04 5.70 -6.64
N GLU A 18 -0.24 4.69 -7.49
CA GLU A 18 -0.08 3.27 -7.16
C GLU A 18 1.29 2.94 -6.55
N PRO A 19 1.40 1.95 -5.65
CA PRO A 19 2.68 1.35 -5.26
C PRO A 19 3.58 1.00 -6.44
N GLY A 20 4.83 1.47 -6.40
CA GLY A 20 5.84 1.25 -7.45
C GLY A 20 5.99 2.40 -8.45
N THR A 21 5.28 3.51 -8.25
CA THR A 21 5.38 4.72 -9.09
C THR A 21 6.28 5.81 -8.50
N GLY A 22 6.70 5.63 -7.24
CA GLY A 22 7.48 6.58 -6.47
C GLY A 22 8.67 5.93 -5.77
N GLU A 23 9.01 6.45 -4.59
CA GLU A 23 10.24 6.08 -3.87
C GLU A 23 10.02 5.08 -2.72
N ILE A 24 8.77 4.76 -2.38
CA ILE A 24 8.47 3.89 -1.23
C ILE A 24 8.65 2.42 -1.64
N ASN A 25 9.48 1.69 -0.89
CA ASN A 25 9.60 0.23 -1.05
C ASN A 25 8.45 -0.49 -0.36
N PHE A 26 7.33 -0.66 -1.09
CA PHE A 26 6.13 -1.31 -0.59
C PHE A 26 6.31 -2.80 -0.26
N THR A 27 7.17 -3.53 -0.97
CA THR A 27 7.45 -4.94 -0.68
C THR A 27 7.98 -5.11 0.75
N ASN A 28 8.97 -4.30 1.14
CA ASN A 28 9.51 -4.33 2.49
C ASN A 28 8.52 -3.79 3.53
N LEU A 29 7.75 -2.76 3.17
CA LEU A 29 6.73 -2.20 4.06
C LEU A 29 5.64 -3.22 4.40
N PHE A 30 5.10 -3.92 3.41
CA PHE A 30 4.07 -4.94 3.64
C PHE A 30 4.61 -6.11 4.46
N LYS A 31 5.84 -6.57 4.18
CA LYS A 31 6.52 -7.57 5.00
C LYS A 31 6.63 -7.13 6.46
N PHE A 32 7.03 -5.88 6.71
CA PHE A 32 7.13 -5.34 8.06
C PHE A 32 5.77 -5.24 8.76
N ILE A 33 4.72 -4.82 8.05
CA ILE A 33 3.35 -4.76 8.60
C ILE A 33 2.87 -6.16 9.01
N ASP A 34 3.12 -7.17 8.16
CA ASP A 34 2.79 -8.57 8.45
C ASP A 34 3.54 -9.08 9.69
N GLU A 35 4.86 -8.89 9.74
CA GLU A 35 5.71 -9.25 10.88
C GLU A 35 5.35 -8.50 12.18
N SER A 36 4.72 -7.32 12.06
CA SER A 36 4.29 -6.53 13.21
C SER A 36 3.07 -7.13 13.93
N GLY A 37 2.33 -8.06 13.29
CA GLY A 37 1.09 -8.61 13.80
C GLY A 37 -0.13 -7.70 13.62
N TYR A 38 -0.08 -6.76 12.68
CA TYR A 38 -1.25 -5.96 12.31
C TYR A 38 -2.26 -6.82 11.55
N THR A 39 -3.49 -6.90 12.06
CA THR A 39 -4.56 -7.75 11.49
C THR A 39 -5.71 -6.95 10.88
N GLY A 40 -5.56 -5.62 10.82
CA GLY A 40 -6.57 -4.73 10.23
C GLY A 40 -6.43 -4.59 8.71
N TRP A 41 -7.32 -3.79 8.12
CA TRP A 41 -7.31 -3.51 6.69
C TRP A 41 -6.31 -2.41 6.30
N ILE A 42 -5.77 -2.51 5.09
CA ILE A 42 -4.95 -1.48 4.46
C ILE A 42 -5.76 -0.84 3.32
N GLY A 43 -6.10 0.44 3.46
CA GLY A 43 -6.82 1.20 2.44
C GLY A 43 -5.89 1.68 1.32
N CYS A 44 -6.27 1.46 0.06
CA CYS A 44 -5.55 1.94 -1.11
C CYS A 44 -6.01 3.36 -1.48
N GLU A 45 -5.52 4.38 -0.77
CA GLU A 45 -5.95 5.78 -0.92
C GLU A 45 -4.99 6.60 -1.80
N TYR A 46 -4.92 6.24 -3.07
CA TYR A 46 -4.13 6.94 -4.08
C TYR A 46 -5.02 7.44 -5.23
N LYS A 47 -4.48 8.38 -6.01
CA LYS A 47 -5.05 8.78 -7.29
C LYS A 47 -4.39 7.95 -8.38
N PRO A 48 -5.12 7.10 -9.13
CA PRO A 48 -4.51 6.34 -10.21
C PRO A 48 -3.75 7.24 -11.19
N ALA A 49 -2.59 6.79 -11.65
CA ALA A 49 -1.81 7.54 -12.65
C ALA A 49 -2.51 7.60 -14.02
N GLY A 50 -3.36 6.62 -14.31
CA GLY A 50 -4.17 6.50 -15.53
C GLY A 50 -5.55 5.91 -15.25
N ALA A 51 -6.05 5.04 -16.13
CA ALA A 51 -7.23 4.23 -15.80
C ALA A 51 -6.89 3.29 -14.64
N THR A 52 -7.80 3.13 -13.70
CA THR A 52 -7.58 2.38 -12.46
C THR A 52 -7.12 0.95 -12.76
N GLU A 53 -7.79 0.29 -13.69
CA GLU A 53 -7.58 -1.11 -14.04
C GLU A 53 -6.17 -1.38 -14.58
N ASP A 54 -5.60 -0.42 -15.32
CA ASP A 54 -4.24 -0.52 -15.86
C ASP A 54 -3.19 -0.51 -14.74
N GLY A 55 -3.49 0.16 -13.63
CA GLY A 55 -2.61 0.30 -12.46
C GLY A 55 -2.66 -0.86 -11.47
N LEU A 56 -3.65 -1.76 -11.54
CA LEU A 56 -3.86 -2.84 -10.55
C LEU A 56 -2.84 -4.00 -10.65
N GLY A 57 -1.78 -3.86 -11.45
CA GLY A 57 -0.71 -4.86 -11.52
C GLY A 57 -0.03 -5.13 -10.16
N TRP A 58 0.12 -4.09 -9.33
CA TRP A 58 0.83 -4.17 -8.05
C TRP A 58 0.12 -5.06 -7.02
N VAL A 59 -1.22 -5.16 -7.07
CA VAL A 59 -2.00 -5.85 -6.03
C VAL A 59 -2.11 -7.37 -6.27
N LYS A 60 -1.79 -7.85 -7.48
CA LYS A 60 -1.95 -9.26 -7.86
C LYS A 60 -1.32 -10.29 -6.90
N PRO A 61 -0.15 -10.06 -6.28
CA PRO A 61 0.41 -11.01 -5.32
C PRO A 61 -0.36 -11.10 -3.99
N TYR A 62 -1.29 -10.19 -3.73
CA TYR A 62 -2.02 -10.04 -2.46
C TYR A 62 -3.53 -10.33 -2.57
N LEU A 63 -3.99 -10.75 -3.76
CA LEU A 63 -5.35 -11.23 -4.03
C LEU A 63 -5.36 -12.77 -4.07
#